data_AF-A0A8X6LR89-F1
#
_entry.id   AF-A0A8X6LR89-F1
#
_cell.length_a   1.000
_cell.length_b   1.000
_cell.length_c   1.000
_cell.angle_alpha   90.00
_cell.angle_beta   90.00
_cell.angle_gamma   90.00
#
_symmetry.space_group_name_H-M   'P 1'
#
loop_
_entity.id
_entity.type
_entity.pdbx_description
1 polymer ?
#
loop_
_entity_poly.entity_id
_entity_poly.type
_entity_poly.pdbx_seq_one_letter_code
_entity_poly.pdbx_strand_id
1 'polypeptide(L)'
;GEIRRFSLPAIEYLRRPTLSSLRKIDDEPQKCPLPSVPEITENEIREALMQEVRTHCCYGKTAAKEFVITEIKHSVAFHYILETFTERRATCWIEEPFTGKYLLDAFKT
;
A
#
# COMPACT_ATOMS: atom_id res chain seq x y z
N GLY A 1 1.82 46.36 0.56
CA GLY A 1 2.41 45.03 0.32
C GLY A 1 1.32 44.15 -0.25
N GLU A 2 1.40 43.88 -1.54
CA GLU A 2 0.39 43.10 -2.28
C GLU A 2 0.56 41.62 -1.91
N ILE A 3 -0.35 41.10 -1.09
CA ILE A 3 -0.37 39.67 -0.75
C ILE A 3 -0.84 38.94 -2.00
N ARG A 4 0.11 38.47 -2.81
CA ARG A 4 -0.18 37.53 -3.90
C ARG A 4 -0.67 36.23 -3.27
N ARG A 5 -2.00 36.09 -3.18
CA ARG A 5 -2.64 34.82 -2.91
C ARG A 5 -2.35 33.92 -4.10
N PHE A 6 -1.42 32.99 -3.91
CA PHE A 6 -1.19 31.91 -4.86
C PHE A 6 -2.47 31.08 -4.91
N SER A 7 -3.27 31.30 -5.96
CA SER A 7 -4.33 30.39 -6.37
C SER A 7 -3.64 29.11 -6.79
N LEU A 8 -3.50 28.15 -5.86
CA LEU A 8 -3.16 26.80 -6.24
C LEU A 8 -4.23 26.36 -7.24
N PRO A 9 -3.88 25.94 -8.47
CA PRO A 9 -4.85 25.35 -9.37
C PRO A 9 -5.52 24.23 -8.60
N ALA A 10 -6.85 24.16 -8.67
CA ALA A 10 -7.62 23.10 -8.06
C ALA A 10 -6.88 21.80 -8.32
N ILE A 11 -6.27 21.24 -7.27
CA ILE A 11 -5.63 19.94 -7.35
C ILE A 11 -6.75 19.08 -7.86
N GLU A 12 -6.63 18.66 -9.12
CA GLU A 12 -7.62 17.88 -9.82
C GLU A 12 -7.95 16.74 -8.88
N TYR A 13 -9.14 16.86 -8.27
CA TYR A 13 -9.58 15.97 -7.23
C TYR A 13 -9.44 14.60 -7.85
N LEU A 14 -8.49 13.80 -7.37
CA LEU A 14 -8.51 12.37 -7.62
C LEU A 14 -9.88 11.94 -7.12
N ARG A 15 -10.83 11.81 -8.06
CA ARG A 15 -12.25 11.61 -7.78
C ARG A 15 -12.30 10.41 -6.87
N ARG A 16 -12.81 10.60 -5.66
CA ARG A 16 -12.95 9.51 -4.71
C ARG A 16 -13.61 8.36 -5.47
N PRO A 17 -12.97 7.19 -5.59
CA PRO A 17 -13.61 6.07 -6.26
C PRO A 17 -14.94 5.84 -5.57
N THR A 18 -16.01 5.86 -6.35
CA THR A 18 -17.36 5.57 -5.86
C THR A 18 -17.37 4.15 -5.30
N LEU A 19 -18.26 3.85 -4.35
CA LEU A 19 -18.47 2.48 -3.87
C LEU A 19 -18.76 1.49 -5.01
N SER A 20 -19.30 1.97 -6.12
CA SER A 20 -19.51 1.22 -7.36
C SER A 20 -18.24 0.98 -8.20
N SER A 21 -17.15 1.73 -7.96
CA SER A 21 -15.85 1.57 -8.63
C SER A 21 -14.77 0.97 -7.74
N LEU A 22 -15.00 0.82 -6.43
CA LEU A 22 -14.33 -0.22 -5.67
C LEU A 22 -14.74 -1.56 -6.31
N ARG A 23 -13.77 -2.20 -6.97
CA ARG A 23 -13.94 -3.60 -7.37
C ARG A 23 -14.32 -4.34 -6.10
N LYS A 24 -15.55 -4.83 -6.04
CA LYS A 24 -15.93 -5.77 -5.01
C LYS A 24 -14.95 -6.94 -5.15
N ILE A 25 -14.13 -7.16 -4.14
CA ILE A 25 -13.37 -8.39 -4.02
C ILE A 25 -14.39 -9.41 -3.49
N ASP A 26 -15.41 -9.68 -4.30
CA ASP A 26 -16.43 -10.72 -4.06
C ASP A 26 -15.98 -12.04 -4.70
N ASP A 27 -14.80 -12.07 -5.32
CA ASP A 27 -14.17 -13.32 -5.70
C ASP A 27 -13.66 -13.98 -4.42
N GLU A 28 -14.35 -15.04 -3.97
CA GLU A 28 -13.72 -16.13 -3.21
C GLU A 28 -12.30 -16.29 -3.75
N PRO A 29 -11.24 -16.20 -2.92
CA PRO A 29 -9.88 -16.15 -3.41
C PRO A 29 -9.73 -17.31 -4.38
N GLN A 30 -9.64 -17.00 -5.68
CA GLN A 30 -9.49 -18.02 -6.70
C GLN A 30 -8.30 -18.81 -6.21
N LYS A 31 -8.54 -20.06 -5.83
CA LYS A 31 -7.52 -20.92 -5.26
C LYS A 31 -6.63 -21.28 -6.44
N CYS A 32 -5.76 -20.34 -6.83
CA CYS A 32 -4.68 -20.56 -7.74
C CYS A 32 -4.00 -21.82 -7.22
N PRO A 33 -3.85 -22.85 -8.05
CA PRO A 33 -3.07 -24.02 -7.67
C PRO A 33 -1.77 -23.51 -7.04
N LEU A 34 -1.47 -23.96 -5.83
CA LEU A 34 -0.25 -23.54 -5.15
C LEU A 34 0.90 -23.78 -6.13
N PRO A 35 1.76 -22.77 -6.37
CA PRO A 35 2.92 -22.98 -7.21
C PRO A 35 3.72 -24.15 -6.62
N SER A 36 4.31 -24.97 -7.50
CA SER A 36 5.20 -26.03 -7.09
C SER A 36 6.26 -25.45 -6.16
N VAL A 37 6.38 -26.00 -4.95
CA VAL A 37 7.39 -25.53 -4.01
C VAL A 37 8.74 -26.02 -4.52
N PRO A 38 9.74 -25.13 -4.73
CA PRO A 38 11.06 -25.58 -5.11
C PRO A 38 11.64 -26.44 -3.98
N GLU A 39 12.02 -27.67 -4.33
CA GLU A 39 12.69 -28.57 -3.41
C GLU A 39 14.16 -28.17 -3.30
N ILE A 40 14.54 -27.60 -2.15
CA ILE A 40 15.94 -27.39 -1.80
C ILE A 40 16.54 -28.67 -1.21
N THR A 41 17.74 -29.03 -1.67
CA THR A 41 18.49 -30.18 -1.16
C THR A 41 19.31 -29.82 0.07
N GLU A 42 19.67 -30.82 0.88
CA GLU A 42 20.53 -30.59 2.05
C GLU A 42 21.86 -29.92 1.67
N ASN A 43 22.48 -30.34 0.57
CA ASN A 43 23.77 -29.80 0.12
C ASN A 43 23.69 -28.30 -0.17
N GLU A 44 22.62 -27.85 -0.82
CA GLU A 44 22.39 -26.42 -1.10
C GLU A 44 22.22 -25.62 0.19
N ILE A 45 21.50 -26.17 1.19
CA ILE A 45 21.35 -25.53 2.51
C ILE A 45 22.72 -25.41 3.19
N ARG A 46 23.54 -26.48 3.18
CA ARG A 46 24.85 -26.48 3.82
C ARG A 46 25.80 -25.48 3.14
N GLU A 47 25.78 -25.42 1.81
CA GLU A 47 26.59 -24.48 1.06
C GLU A 47 26.18 -23.03 1.33
N ALA A 48 24.88 -22.73 1.29
CA ALA A 48 24.35 -21.41 1.59
C ALA A 48 24.68 -20.97 3.03
N LEU A 49 24.51 -21.86 4.01
CA LEU A 49 24.85 -21.59 5.40
C LEU A 49 26.35 -21.33 5.57
N MET A 50 27.20 -22.14 4.94
CA MET A 50 28.65 -21.97 4.99
C MET A 50 29.09 -20.66 4.32
N GLN A 51 28.41 -20.23 3.26
CA GLN A 51 28.66 -18.96 2.61
C GLN A 51 28.29 -17.78 3.52
N GLU A 52 27.15 -17.85 4.19
CA GLU A 52 26.71 -16.84 5.15
C GLU A 52 27.69 -16.73 6.33
N VAL A 53 28.15 -17.85 6.89
CA VAL A 53 29.14 -17.80 7.97
C VAL A 53 30.51 -17.27 7.50
N ARG A 54 30.83 -17.36 6.21
CA ARG A 54 32.07 -16.79 5.65
C ARG A 54 32.00 -15.27 5.48
N THR A 55 30.83 -14.71 5.19
CA THR A 55 30.66 -13.25 5.03
C THR A 55 30.73 -12.52 6.37
N HIS A 56 30.45 -13.20 7.48
CA HIS A 56 30.52 -12.67 8.84
C HIS A 56 31.83 -13.06 9.55
N CYS A 57 32.75 -12.10 9.70
CA CYS A 57 34.10 -12.35 10.23
C CYS A 57 34.16 -12.95 11.65
N CYS A 58 33.14 -12.70 12.48
CA CYS A 58 33.11 -13.13 13.88
C CYS A 58 32.27 -14.40 14.13
N TYR A 59 31.69 -15.00 13.08
CA TYR A 59 30.90 -16.21 13.26
C TYR A 59 31.79 -17.44 13.37
N GLY A 60 31.55 -18.26 14.39
CA GLY A 60 32.20 -19.55 14.55
C GLY A 60 31.79 -20.51 13.43
N LYS A 61 32.77 -21.06 12.70
CA LYS A 61 32.53 -22.01 11.59
C LYS A 61 32.16 -23.41 12.05
N THR A 62 32.45 -23.76 13.30
CA THR A 62 32.26 -25.11 13.84
C THR A 62 30.79 -25.51 13.83
N ALA A 63 29.90 -24.65 14.33
CA ALA A 63 28.48 -24.92 14.38
C ALA A 63 27.88 -25.17 12.98
N ALA A 64 28.21 -24.33 11.99
CA ALA A 64 27.71 -24.49 10.62
C ALA A 64 28.29 -25.72 9.89
N LYS A 65 29.45 -26.24 10.31
CA LYS A 65 30.02 -27.46 9.74
C LYS A 65 29.41 -28.73 10.35
N GLU A 66 29.25 -28.74 11.67
CA GLU A 66 28.96 -29.96 12.44
C GLU A 66 27.47 -30.17 12.72
N PHE A 67 26.60 -29.17 12.50
CA PHE A 67 25.17 -29.35 12.74
C PHE A 67 24.56 -30.45 11.84
N VAL A 68 23.59 -31.16 12.41
CA VAL A 68 22.85 -32.25 11.77
C VAL A 68 21.47 -31.73 11.37
N ILE A 69 21.13 -31.84 10.09
CA ILE A 69 19.79 -31.49 9.58
C ILE A 69 18.89 -32.70 9.79
N THR A 70 17.88 -32.57 10.65
CA THR A 70 16.96 -33.68 10.97
C THR A 70 15.81 -33.80 9.98
N GLU A 71 15.33 -32.66 9.46
CA GLU A 71 14.15 -32.60 8.61
C GLU A 71 14.17 -31.29 7.79
N ILE A 72 13.79 -31.37 6.51
CA ILE A 72 13.63 -30.21 5.63
C ILE A 72 12.16 -30.15 5.19
N LYS A 73 11.45 -29.09 5.58
CA LYS A 73 10.03 -28.86 5.21
C LYS A 73 9.90 -27.66 4.31
N HIS A 74 9.49 -27.89 3.07
CA HIS A 74 9.21 -26.83 2.11
C HIS A 74 7.75 -26.39 2.27
N SER A 75 7.52 -25.09 2.48
CA SER A 75 6.19 -24.50 2.59
C SER A 75 6.13 -23.18 1.84
N VAL A 76 4.94 -22.79 1.40
CA VAL A 76 4.70 -21.54 0.66
C VAL A 76 3.91 -20.59 1.55
N ALA A 77 4.35 -19.33 1.60
CA ALA A 77 3.64 -18.24 2.24
C ALA A 77 3.37 -17.14 1.21
N PHE A 78 2.22 -16.49 1.32
CA PHE A 78 1.88 -15.36 0.47
C PHE A 78 2.28 -14.04 1.13
N HIS A 79 2.98 -13.18 0.40
CA HIS A 79 3.31 -11.82 0.83
C HIS A 79 2.36 -10.84 0.15
N TYR A 80 1.48 -10.20 0.91
CA TYR A 80 0.55 -9.20 0.40
C TYR A 80 0.87 -7.82 0.96
N ILE A 81 0.76 -6.80 0.11
CA ILE A 81 0.81 -5.39 0.50
C ILE A 81 -0.61 -4.85 0.43
N LEU A 82 -1.13 -4.40 1.57
CA LEU A 82 -2.43 -3.74 1.64
C LEU A 82 -2.22 -2.23 1.50
N GLU A 83 -2.58 -1.68 0.35
CA GLU A 83 -2.59 -0.24 0.14
C GLU A 83 -3.96 0.34 0.51
N THR A 84 -4.01 1.09 1.61
CA THR A 84 -5.20 1.86 1.98
C THR A 84 -5.07 3.29 1.45
N PHE A 85 -5.95 3.69 0.53
CA PHE A 85 -6.01 5.07 0.06
C PHE A 85 -6.72 5.95 1.10
N THR A 86 -6.01 6.92 1.67
CA THR A 86 -6.64 7.94 2.52
C THR A 86 -7.30 9.00 1.64
N GLU A 87 -8.60 9.21 1.79
CA GLU A 87 -9.27 10.32 1.13
C GLU A 87 -8.88 11.65 1.80
N ARG A 88 -8.43 12.62 1.00
CA ARG A 88 -8.22 14.00 1.43
C ARG A 88 -9.53 14.78 1.30
N ARG A 89 -10.04 15.34 2.40
CA ARG A 89 -11.14 16.32 2.39
C ARG A 89 -10.57 17.74 2.43
N ALA A 90 -11.13 18.63 1.64
CA ALA A 90 -10.85 20.07 1.70
C ALA A 90 -12.16 20.86 1.62
N THR A 91 -12.30 21.88 2.44
CA THR A 91 -13.41 22.84 2.38
C THR A 91 -13.01 24.04 1.52
N CYS A 92 -13.86 24.44 0.58
CA CYS A 92 -13.70 25.67 -0.18
C CYS A 92 -14.80 26.67 0.19
N TRP A 93 -14.47 27.96 0.14
CA TRP A 93 -15.43 29.04 0.24
C TRP A 93 -16.10 29.24 -1.11
N ILE A 94 -17.43 29.24 -1.12
CA ILE A 94 -18.24 29.59 -2.30
C ILE A 94 -18.89 30.94 -1.97
N GLU A 95 -18.60 31.95 -2.76
CA GLU A 95 -19.21 33.27 -2.67
C GLU A 95 -20.25 33.39 -3.79
N GLU A 96 -21.50 33.69 -3.43
CA GLU A 96 -22.56 33.99 -4.40
C GLU A 96 -22.83 35.50 -4.40
N PRO A 97 -22.85 36.18 -5.57
CA PRO A 97 -23.13 37.60 -5.64
C PRO A 97 -24.58 37.91 -5.25
N PHE A 98 -24.77 38.96 -4.47
CA PHE A 98 -26.09 39.43 -4.08
C PHE A 98 -26.93 39.79 -5.31
N THR A 99 -27.92 38.97 -5.60
CA THR A 99 -28.87 39.21 -6.69
C THR A 99 -30.07 39.93 -6.08
N GLY A 100 -30.08 41.26 -6.10
CA GLY A 100 -30.96 42.16 -5.34
C GLY A 100 -32.48 42.08 -5.61
N LYS A 101 -33.05 40.87 -5.67
CA LYS A 101 -34.48 40.59 -5.88
C LYS A 101 -35.36 40.92 -4.68
N TYR A 102 -34.77 41.17 -3.50
CA TYR A 102 -35.52 41.43 -2.26
C TYR A 102 -35.84 42.91 -2.00
N LEU A 103 -35.30 43.84 -2.80
CA LEU A 103 -35.51 45.29 -2.58
C LEU A 103 -36.82 45.83 -3.17
N LEU A 104 -37.53 45.04 -3.99
CA LEU A 104 -38.78 45.49 -4.62
C LEU A 104 -40.02 45.24 -3.75
N ASP A 105 -39.92 44.37 -2.74
CA ASP A 105 -41.04 44.06 -1.82
C ASP A 105 -41.07 44.97 -0.59
N ALA A 106 -40.00 45.75 -0.34
CA ALA A 106 -39.89 46.63 0.83
C ALA A 106 -40.42 48.08 0.61
N PHE A 107 -40.81 48.44 -0.61
CA PHE A 107 -41.28 49.81 -0.96
C PHE A 107 -42.73 49.85 -1.48
N LYS A 108 -43.53 48.81 -1.25
CA LYS A 108 -44.99 48.83 -1.44
C LYS A 108 -45.70 48.84 -0.09
N THR A 109 -45.77 49.99 0.55
CA THR A 109 -46.80 50.33 1.55
C THR A 109 -47.05 51.83 1.47
#